data_AF-A0A350PHR9-F1
#
_entry.id   AF-A0A350PHR9-F1
#
_cell.length_a   1.000
_cell.length_b   1.000
_cell.length_c   1.000
_cell.angle_alpha   90.00
_cell.angle_beta   90.00
_cell.angle_gamma   90.00
#
_symmetry.space_group_name_H-M   'P 1'
#
loop_
_entity.id
_entity.type
_entity.pdbx_description
1 polymer ?
#
loop_
_entity_poly.entity_id
_entity_poly.type
_entity_poly.pdbx_seq_one_letter_code
_entity_poly.pdbx_strand_id
1 'polypeptide(L)' 'HVENYQMPELPETNPPNDYGPFKGSAANHHYVIENVVDTLNGKGESTATAFDGMKVVSIIEKIYKASGFIK' A
#
# COMPACT_ATOMS: atom_id res chain seq x y z
N HIS A 1 -4.31 -1.46 -29.85
CA HIS A 1 -4.80 -2.85 -29.65
C HIS A 1 -3.57 -3.73 -29.59
N VAL A 2 -3.41 -4.58 -28.57
CA VAL A 2 -2.23 -5.46 -28.45
C VAL A 2 -2.54 -6.76 -29.19
N GLU A 3 -1.70 -7.15 -30.15
CA GLU A 3 -1.89 -8.40 -30.88
C GLU A 3 -1.88 -9.60 -29.93
N ASN A 4 -2.83 -10.53 -30.11
CA ASN A 4 -2.97 -11.76 -29.33
C ASN A 4 -3.22 -11.57 -27.82
N TYR A 5 -3.72 -10.42 -27.38
CA TYR A 5 -4.10 -10.24 -25.98
C TYR A 5 -5.44 -10.91 -25.68
N GLN A 6 -5.43 -11.84 -24.71
CA GLN A 6 -6.63 -12.37 -24.08
C GLN A 6 -6.73 -11.77 -22.67
N MET A 7 -7.86 -11.11 -22.37
CA MET A 7 -8.10 -10.54 -21.05
C MET A 7 -8.27 -11.69 -20.04
N PRO A 8 -7.47 -11.73 -18.96
CA PRO A 8 -7.65 -12.72 -17.92
C PRO A 8 -8.95 -12.44 -17.17
N GLU A 9 -9.63 -13.49 -16.73
CA GLU A 9 -10.70 -13.36 -15.74
C GLU A 9 -10.06 -13.10 -14.38
N LEU A 10 -10.32 -11.92 -13.83
CA LEU A 10 -9.80 -11.51 -12.53
C LEU A 10 -10.80 -11.89 -11.43
N PRO A 11 -10.33 -12.34 -10.25
CA PRO A 11 -11.21 -12.58 -9.11
C PRO A 11 -11.89 -11.28 -8.66
N GLU A 12 -13.08 -11.41 -8.08
CA GLU A 12 -13.76 -10.26 -7.48
C GLU A 12 -12.91 -9.62 -6.38
N THR A 13 -12.91 -8.28 -6.35
CA THR A 13 -12.25 -7.51 -5.30
C THR A 13 -13.04 -7.58 -3.99
N ASN A 14 -12.34 -7.46 -2.86
CA ASN A 14 -12.99 -7.28 -1.56
C ASN A 14 -14.02 -6.13 -1.60
N PRO A 15 -15.18 -6.27 -0.94
CA PRO A 15 -16.16 -5.20 -0.88
C PRO A 15 -15.57 -3.95 -0.21
N PRO A 16 -16.07 -2.75 -0.53
CA PRO A 16 -15.63 -1.53 0.14
C PRO A 16 -15.96 -1.60 1.64
N ASN A 17 -15.09 -1.00 2.47
CA ASN A 17 -15.34 -0.92 3.90
C ASN A 17 -16.63 -0.14 4.16
N ASP A 18 -17.46 -0.66 5.06
CA ASP A 18 -18.70 -0.02 5.48
C ASP A 18 -18.48 0.75 6.78
N TYR A 19 -18.62 2.07 6.71
CA TYR A 19 -18.53 2.99 7.86
C TYR A 19 -19.91 3.50 8.28
N GLY A 20 -20.98 2.82 7.86
CA GLY A 20 -22.37 3.25 8.00
C GLY A 20 -22.82 4.11 6.82
N PRO A 21 -22.97 5.44 6.97
CA PRO A 21 -23.41 6.32 5.88
C PRO A 21 -22.38 6.47 4.75
N PHE A 22 -21.15 5.97 4.90
CA PHE A 22 -20.10 6.05 3.90
C PHE A 22 -19.48 4.68 3.65
N LYS A 23 -19.21 4.38 2.37
CA LYS A 23 -18.44 3.20 1.96
C LYS A 23 -17.16 3.64 1.27
N GLY A 24 -16.01 3.05 1.62
CA GLY A 24 -14.69 3.57 1.26
C GLY A 24 -13.62 2.55 0.91
N SER A 25 -12.52 3.03 0.33
CA SER A 25 -11.44 2.26 -0.31
C SER A 25 -10.41 1.60 0.62
N ALA A 26 -10.72 1.47 1.91
CA ALA A 26 -9.81 0.89 2.91
C ALA A 26 -9.88 -0.66 3.00
N ALA A 27 -10.29 -1.33 1.91
CA ALA A 27 -10.62 -2.74 1.87
C ALA A 27 -9.53 -3.68 2.41
N ASN A 28 -8.26 -3.25 2.44
CA ASN A 28 -7.10 -4.04 2.88
C ASN A 28 -6.36 -3.46 4.10
N HIS A 29 -6.82 -2.34 4.68
CA HIS A 29 -6.10 -1.67 5.78
C HIS A 29 -6.02 -2.55 7.04
N HIS A 30 -7.00 -3.42 7.25
CA HIS A 30 -7.06 -4.33 8.39
C HIS A 30 -5.87 -5.30 8.42
N TYR A 31 -5.32 -5.72 7.28
CA TYR A 31 -4.12 -6.56 7.23
C TYR A 31 -2.87 -5.85 7.77
N VAL A 32 -2.75 -4.53 7.55
CA VAL A 32 -1.63 -3.75 8.11
C VAL A 32 -1.77 -3.63 9.62
N ILE A 33 -2.99 -3.45 10.12
CA ILE A 33 -3.27 -3.40 11.56
C ILE A 33 -3.00 -4.76 12.21
N GLU A 34 -3.45 -5.85 11.57
CA GLU A 34 -3.18 -7.22 12.00
C GLU A 34 -1.67 -7.49 12.07
N ASN A 35 -0.90 -7.10 11.06
CA ASN A 35 0.56 -7.23 11.08
C ASN A 35 1.20 -6.47 12.25
N VAL A 36 0.71 -5.26 12.58
CA VAL A 36 1.18 -4.51 13.75
C VAL A 36 0.90 -5.28 15.04
N VAL A 37 -0.32 -5.80 15.21
CA VAL A 37 -0.70 -6.58 16.40
C VAL A 37 0.15 -7.84 16.51
N ASP A 38 0.33 -8.59 15.42
CA ASP A 38 1.11 -9.82 15.41
C ASP A 38 2.60 -9.57 15.69
N THR A 39 3.17 -8.53 15.10
CA THR A 39 4.56 -8.13 15.33
C THR A 39 4.78 -7.78 16.81
N LEU A 40 3.88 -7.00 17.42
CA LEU A 40 3.99 -6.62 18.84
C LEU A 40 3.83 -7.82 19.78
N ASN A 41 3.15 -8.88 19.35
CA ASN A 41 2.98 -10.12 20.10
C ASN A 41 4.01 -11.21 19.74
N GLY A 42 5.03 -10.89 18.92
CA GLY A 42 6.06 -11.85 18.51
C GLY A 42 5.55 -12.99 17.61
N LYS A 43 4.41 -12.80 16.94
CA LYS A 43 3.77 -13.78 16.05
C LYS A 43 4.06 -13.55 14.57
N GLY A 44 4.76 -12.47 14.24
CA GLY A 44 5.13 -12.13 12.86
C GLY A 44 6.23 -11.08 12.82
N GLU A 45 6.72 -10.81 11.61
CA GLU A 45 7.65 -9.73 11.33
C GLU A 45 6.92 -8.52 10.76
N SER A 46 7.47 -7.32 11.00
CA SER A 46 6.90 -6.08 10.47
C SER A 46 7.01 -6.06 8.95
N THR A 47 5.89 -5.89 8.25
CA THR A 47 5.87 -5.80 6.77
C THR A 47 6.40 -4.47 6.24
N ALA A 48 6.46 -3.44 7.07
CA ALA A 48 6.93 -2.11 6.70
C ALA A 48 7.68 -1.48 7.88
N THR A 49 9.00 -1.39 7.76
CA THR A 49 9.86 -0.90 8.83
C THR A 49 10.07 0.61 8.75
N ALA A 50 10.61 1.19 9.83
CA ALA A 50 11.05 2.58 9.82
C ALA A 50 12.14 2.84 8.76
N PHE A 51 12.98 1.85 8.46
CA PHE A 51 14.00 1.97 7.43
C PHE A 51 13.39 2.09 6.03
N ASP A 52 12.36 1.29 5.73
CA ASP A 52 11.61 1.41 4.47
C ASP A 52 10.99 2.80 4.34
N GLY A 53 10.39 3.31 5.43
CA GLY A 53 9.87 4.68 5.49
C GLY A 53 10.94 5.74 5.18
N MET A 54 12.12 5.64 5.80
CA MET A 54 13.25 6.56 5.51
C MET A 54 13.70 6.48 4.05
N LYS A 55 13.74 5.27 3.48
CA LYS A 55 14.11 5.06 2.07
C LYS A 55 13.09 5.68 1.12
N VAL A 56 11.80 5.54 1.40
CA VAL A 56 10.72 6.18 0.62
C VAL A 56 10.87 7.69 0.64
N VAL A 57 11.02 8.30 1.82
CA VAL A 57 11.23 9.74 1.96
C VAL A 57 12.47 10.20 1.18
N SER A 58 13.60 9.49 1.33
CA SER A 58 14.84 9.80 0.60
C SER A 58 14.67 9.74 -0.93
N ILE A 59 13.87 8.80 -1.44
CA ILE A 59 13.57 8.69 -2.87
C ILE A 59 12.70 9.87 -3.32
N ILE A 60 11.66 10.21 -2.56
CA ILE A 60 10.80 11.37 -2.84
C ILE A 60 11.64 12.66 -2.90
N GLU A 61 12.52 12.88 -1.93
CA GLU A 61 13.43 14.02 -1.93
C GLU A 61 14.35 14.06 -3.16
N LYS A 62 14.89 12.91 -3.57
CA LYS A 62 15.70 12.82 -4.79
C LYS A 62 14.90 13.17 -6.05
N ILE A 63 13.64 12.76 -6.13
CA ILE A 63 12.74 13.13 -7.23
C ILE A 63 12.54 14.65 -7.27
N TYR A 64 12.24 15.27 -6.12
CA TYR A 64 12.05 16.73 -6.04
C TYR A 64 13.33 17.53 -6.37
N LYS A 65 14.51 17.02 -5.98
CA LYS A 65 15.80 17.60 -6.37
C LYS A 65 16.03 17.48 -7.88
N ALA A 66 15.80 16.30 -8.44
CA ALA A 66 15.96 16.05 -9.88
C ALA A 66 14.97 16.86 -10.73
N SER A 67 13.77 17.13 -10.23
CA SER A 67 12.76 17.94 -10.92
C SER A 67 12.98 19.45 -10.76
N GLY A 68 14.03 19.89 -10.06
CA GLY A 68 14.34 21.30 -9.83
C GLY A 68 13.37 22.03 -8.89
N PHE A 69 12.52 21.29 -8.17
CA PHE A 69 11.56 21.85 -7.21
C PHE A 69 12.23 22.28 -5.91
N ILE A 70 13.28 21.56 -5.52
CA ILE A 70 14.12 21.87 -4.36
C ILE A 70 15.53 22.14 -4.91
N LYS A 71 16.03 23.36 -4.68
CA LYS A 71 17.40 23.78 -5.03
C LYS A 71 18.42 23.20 -4.06
#